data_AF-A0A8B7Y1R4-F1
#
_entry.id   AF-A0A8B7Y1R4-F1
#
_cell.length_a   1.000
_cell.length_b   1.000
_cell.length_c   1.000
_cell.angle_alpha   90.00
_cell.angle_beta   90.00
_cell.angle_gamma   90.00
#
_symmetry.space_group_name_H-M   'P 1'
#
loop_
_entity.id
_entity.type
_entity.pdbx_description
1 polymer ?
#
loop_
_entity_poly.entity_id
_entity_poly.type
_entity_poly.pdbx_seq_one_letter_code
_entity_poly.pdbx_strand_id
1 'polypeptide(L)'
;MLILSTLTVCVGLMLVPLATSIVHIAIVLAVVVGPALGISSVLSKVLLGRHFNKRYTLASGISQMGQVVSLLAFAPMTQLFLDTYGWRGAALLLAGVCLHSVVCPVLVKEEKERYETPPDQHDHKETNSTGMTRVKSFFAHALSTVDLRILREFNFWIVFTCICGARFPGNAWFLFNVSHLQAKGFSPQTSAALCSAASVGYLVGCVMFSPLVDRGFLKCSTGVLISSLLLTLSLAIDPFLHEAWSIAVFTALFGLSSSALYALTDVLTKELLGRERLTSAFAWIGALGVPAKLLAGFLPGWLYDSSGSYDLAFIIMGASPTVAAIPLVIGKFWKEI
;
A
#
# COMPACT_ATOMS: atom_id res chain seq x y z
N MET A 1 -8.55 13.22 12.78
CA MET A 1 -7.15 12.90 12.38
C MET A 1 -7.00 12.72 10.87
N LEU A 2 -7.88 11.97 10.20
CA LEU A 2 -7.78 11.72 8.75
C LEU A 2 -7.88 12.99 7.87
N ILE A 3 -8.74 13.95 8.24
CA ILE A 3 -8.83 15.26 7.55
C ILE A 3 -7.50 16.03 7.68
N LEU A 4 -6.93 16.07 8.89
CA LEU A 4 -5.67 16.76 9.13
C LEU A 4 -4.53 16.14 8.33
N SER A 5 -4.45 14.80 8.29
CA SER A 5 -3.38 14.12 7.53
C SER A 5 -3.51 14.36 6.03
N THR A 6 -4.72 14.26 5.46
CA THR A 6 -4.94 14.55 4.03
C THR A 6 -4.66 16.01 3.68
N LEU A 7 -5.03 16.96 4.55
CA LEU A 7 -4.66 18.37 4.38
C LEU A 7 -3.15 18.58 4.41
N THR A 8 -2.44 17.95 5.36
CA THR A 8 -0.96 18.02 5.45
C THR A 8 -0.29 17.45 4.20
N VAL A 9 -0.82 16.37 3.62
CA VAL A 9 -0.34 15.86 2.31
C VAL A 9 -0.48 16.92 1.23
N CYS A 10 -1.64 17.56 1.12
CA CYS A 10 -1.89 18.56 0.09
C CYS A 10 -0.98 19.80 0.25
N VAL A 11 -0.86 20.31 1.47
CA VAL A 11 0.04 21.44 1.78
C VAL A 11 1.50 21.06 1.50
N GLY A 12 1.93 19.86 1.90
CA GLY A 12 3.27 19.37 1.60
C GLY A 12 3.56 19.30 0.11
N LEU A 13 2.61 18.81 -0.70
CA LEU A 13 2.75 18.80 -2.16
C LEU A 13 2.75 20.21 -2.78
N MET A 14 2.00 21.17 -2.22
CA MET A 14 2.02 22.57 -2.65
C MET A 14 3.34 23.29 -2.34
N LEU A 15 4.15 22.79 -1.39
CA LEU A 15 5.48 23.32 -1.09
C LEU A 15 6.54 22.85 -2.10
N VAL A 16 6.33 21.73 -2.79
CA VAL A 16 7.30 21.15 -3.75
C VAL A 16 7.66 22.10 -4.90
N PRO A 17 6.72 22.79 -5.57
CA PRO A 17 7.03 23.76 -6.63
C PRO A 17 7.95 24.91 -6.18
N LEU A 18 7.92 25.26 -4.89
CA LEU A 18 8.72 26.34 -4.30
C LEU A 18 10.16 25.91 -4.02
N ALA A 19 10.48 24.63 -4.20
CA ALA A 19 11.80 24.11 -3.88
C ALA A 19 12.88 24.65 -4.84
N THR A 20 14.01 25.03 -4.25
CA THR A 20 15.21 25.53 -4.94
C THR A 20 16.31 24.48 -5.08
N SER A 21 16.19 23.35 -4.37
CA SER A 21 17.15 22.25 -4.36
C SER A 21 16.42 20.90 -4.28
N ILE A 22 17.03 19.84 -4.82
CA ILE A 22 16.52 18.47 -4.72
C ILE A 22 16.42 18.00 -3.27
N VAL A 23 17.33 18.48 -2.40
CA VAL A 23 17.31 18.17 -0.96
C VAL A 23 16.08 18.79 -0.30
N HIS A 24 15.67 19.99 -0.73
CA HIS A 24 14.45 20.63 -0.23
C HIS A 24 13.21 19.80 -0.61
N ILE A 25 13.13 19.31 -1.86
CA ILE A 25 12.06 18.40 -2.29
C ILE A 25 12.06 17.14 -1.43
N ALA A 26 13.22 16.51 -1.25
CA ALA A 26 13.36 15.30 -0.46
C ALA A 26 12.90 15.49 1.00
N ILE A 27 13.30 16.59 1.64
CA ILE A 27 12.90 16.91 3.02
C ILE A 27 11.38 17.12 3.11
N VAL A 28 10.77 17.89 2.20
CA VAL A 28 9.32 18.13 2.20
C VAL A 28 8.56 16.80 2.00
N LEU A 29 8.97 15.98 1.04
CA LEU A 29 8.34 14.69 0.79
C LEU A 29 8.53 13.71 1.96
N ALA A 30 9.72 13.65 2.55
CA ALA A 30 10.03 12.69 3.62
C ALA A 30 9.48 13.10 4.98
N VAL A 31 9.52 14.38 5.35
CA VAL A 31 9.20 14.86 6.70
C VAL A 31 7.75 15.34 6.79
N VAL A 32 7.19 15.91 5.71
CA VAL A 32 5.81 16.45 5.73
C VAL A 32 4.85 15.45 5.09
N VAL A 33 5.10 15.06 3.84
CA VAL A 33 4.16 14.23 3.07
C VAL A 33 4.17 12.76 3.54
N GLY A 34 5.35 12.19 3.80
CA GLY A 34 5.53 10.79 4.21
C GLY A 34 4.71 10.39 5.45
N PRO A 35 4.89 11.06 6.60
CA PRO A 35 4.12 10.76 7.81
C PRO A 35 2.62 10.96 7.61
N ALA A 36 2.22 11.99 6.88
CA ALA A 36 0.82 12.29 6.59
C ALA A 36 0.15 11.23 5.69
N LEU A 37 0.87 10.70 4.69
CA LEU A 37 0.44 9.53 3.91
C LEU A 37 0.38 8.26 4.78
N GLY A 38 1.35 8.07 5.68
CA GLY A 38 1.34 6.97 6.65
C GLY A 38 0.07 6.95 7.50
N ILE A 39 -0.24 8.08 8.15
CA ILE A 39 -1.46 8.24 8.96
C ILE A 39 -2.71 7.99 8.10
N SER A 40 -2.78 8.60 6.91
CA SER A 40 -3.95 8.47 6.03
C SER A 40 -4.18 7.03 5.57
N SER A 41 -3.09 6.32 5.22
CA SER A 41 -3.16 4.92 4.76
C SER A 41 -3.61 3.96 5.86
N VAL A 42 -3.09 4.11 7.09
CA VAL A 42 -3.47 3.27 8.23
C VAL A 42 -4.92 3.54 8.64
N LEU A 43 -5.29 4.81 8.82
CA LEU A 43 -6.64 5.17 9.24
C LEU A 43 -7.70 4.75 8.24
N SER A 44 -7.45 4.91 6.94
CA SER A 44 -8.42 4.49 5.90
C SER A 44 -8.70 2.98 5.97
N LYS A 45 -7.66 2.16 6.14
CA LYS A 45 -7.81 0.69 6.30
C LYS A 45 -8.53 0.31 7.58
N VAL A 46 -8.21 0.98 8.70
CA VAL A 46 -8.87 0.74 10.00
C VAL A 46 -10.35 1.08 9.92
N LEU A 47 -10.70 2.23 9.34
CA LEU A 47 -12.09 2.67 9.20
C LEU A 47 -12.88 1.71 8.31
N LEU A 48 -12.29 1.23 7.21
CA LEU A 48 -12.89 0.21 6.36
C LEU A 48 -13.13 -1.10 7.14
N GLY A 49 -12.13 -1.55 7.90
CA GLY A 49 -12.18 -2.76 8.71
C GLY A 49 -13.18 -2.70 9.87
N ARG A 50 -13.42 -1.50 10.41
CA ARG A 50 -14.45 -1.26 11.43
C ARG A 50 -15.85 -1.14 10.83
N HIS A 51 -16.00 -0.48 9.69
CA HIS A 51 -17.32 -0.28 9.10
C HIS A 51 -17.90 -1.55 8.47
N PHE A 52 -17.08 -2.32 7.73
CA PHE A 52 -17.55 -3.51 7.02
C PHE A 52 -17.12 -4.79 7.73
N ASN A 53 -18.08 -5.55 8.26
CA ASN A 53 -17.83 -6.89 8.82
C ASN A 53 -18.11 -8.02 7.82
N LYS A 54 -19.35 -8.11 7.28
CA LYS A 54 -19.75 -9.23 6.39
C LYS A 54 -19.23 -9.13 4.95
N ARG A 55 -18.94 -7.92 4.46
CA ARG A 55 -18.51 -7.65 3.07
C ARG A 55 -17.18 -6.90 3.03
N TYR A 56 -16.30 -7.22 3.97
CA TYR A 56 -15.02 -6.51 4.11
C TYR A 56 -14.11 -6.75 2.90
N THR A 57 -14.12 -7.96 2.33
CA THR A 57 -13.27 -8.29 1.17
C THR A 57 -13.70 -7.52 -0.07
N LEU A 58 -15.01 -7.39 -0.32
CA LEU A 58 -15.55 -6.54 -1.38
C LEU A 58 -15.22 -5.06 -1.15
N ALA A 59 -15.41 -4.56 0.07
CA ALA A 59 -15.11 -3.17 0.39
C ALA A 59 -13.62 -2.84 0.22
N SER A 60 -12.74 -3.74 0.66
CA SER A 60 -11.29 -3.67 0.43
C SER A 60 -10.96 -3.69 -1.07
N GLY A 61 -11.54 -4.62 -1.82
CA GLY A 61 -11.37 -4.71 -3.28
C GLY A 61 -11.77 -3.42 -4.02
N ILE A 62 -12.92 -2.84 -3.68
CA ILE A 62 -13.40 -1.56 -4.25
C ILE A 62 -12.46 -0.42 -3.87
N SER A 63 -12.01 -0.34 -2.62
CA SER A 63 -11.05 0.69 -2.18
C SER A 63 -9.75 0.63 -2.98
N GLN A 64 -9.33 -0.56 -3.40
CA GLN A 64 -8.12 -0.76 -4.19
C GLN A 64 -8.27 -0.36 -5.67
N MET A 65 -9.49 -0.24 -6.21
CA MET A 65 -9.71 0.21 -7.59
C MET A 65 -9.16 1.62 -7.85
N GLY A 66 -9.10 2.47 -6.82
CA GLY A 66 -8.51 3.81 -6.92
C GLY A 66 -7.05 3.78 -7.36
N GLN A 67 -6.30 2.71 -7.04
CA GLN A 67 -4.91 2.55 -7.47
C GLN A 67 -4.82 2.39 -9.00
N VAL A 68 -5.76 1.69 -9.62
CA VAL A 68 -5.80 1.53 -11.09
C VAL A 68 -6.10 2.85 -11.76
N VAL A 69 -7.10 3.59 -11.26
CA VAL A 69 -7.46 4.90 -11.80
C VAL A 69 -6.26 5.84 -11.71
N SER A 70 -5.52 5.83 -10.59
CA SER A 70 -4.32 6.63 -10.46
C SER A 70 -3.24 6.27 -11.49
N LEU A 71 -2.99 4.98 -11.71
CA LEU A 71 -1.96 4.53 -12.65
C LEU A 71 -2.28 4.89 -14.11
N LEU A 72 -3.54 4.72 -14.53
CA LEU A 72 -3.97 5.00 -15.90
C LEU A 72 -4.12 6.49 -16.20
N ALA A 73 -4.61 7.28 -15.23
CA ALA A 73 -4.91 8.69 -15.45
C ALA A 73 -3.72 9.60 -15.11
N PHE A 74 -3.01 9.36 -14.01
CA PHE A 74 -2.02 10.33 -13.53
C PHE A 74 -0.73 10.33 -14.34
N ALA A 75 -0.30 9.20 -14.91
CA ALA A 75 0.89 9.16 -15.75
C ALA A 75 0.77 10.07 -17.01
N PRO A 76 -0.23 9.90 -17.88
CA PRO A 76 -0.38 10.79 -19.04
C PRO A 76 -0.74 12.23 -18.64
N MET A 77 -1.52 12.42 -17.57
CA MET A 77 -1.84 13.76 -17.05
C MET A 77 -0.58 14.48 -16.55
N THR A 78 0.31 13.78 -15.84
CA THR A 78 1.59 14.33 -15.40
C THR A 78 2.46 14.69 -16.58
N GLN A 79 2.59 13.81 -17.58
CA GLN A 79 3.36 14.10 -18.79
C GLN A 79 2.82 15.34 -19.52
N LEU A 80 1.50 15.43 -19.70
CA LEU A 80 0.86 16.59 -20.31
C LEU A 80 1.18 17.88 -19.56
N PHE A 81 1.10 17.87 -18.22
CA PHE A 81 1.43 19.04 -17.40
C PHE A 81 2.91 19.40 -17.45
N LEU A 82 3.81 18.41 -17.52
CA LEU A 82 5.24 18.62 -17.69
C LEU A 82 5.54 19.31 -19.02
N ASP A 83 4.93 18.83 -20.11
CA ASP A 83 5.16 19.35 -21.46
C ASP A 83 4.60 20.78 -21.65
N THR A 84 3.52 21.13 -20.95
CA THR A 84 2.84 22.44 -21.09
C THR A 84 3.25 23.49 -20.06
N TYR A 85 3.45 23.10 -18.80
CA TYR A 85 3.70 24.03 -17.68
C TYR A 85 5.04 23.80 -16.97
N GLY A 86 5.86 22.86 -17.46
CA GLY A 86 7.10 22.44 -16.81
C GLY A 86 6.87 21.74 -15.47
N TRP A 87 7.95 21.30 -14.83
CA TRP A 87 7.87 20.50 -13.60
C TRP A 87 7.24 21.23 -12.40
N ARG A 88 7.46 22.55 -12.28
CA ARG A 88 6.88 23.35 -11.18
C ARG A 88 5.37 23.50 -11.33
N GLY A 89 4.92 23.84 -12.53
CA GLY A 89 3.49 23.94 -12.84
C GLY A 89 2.80 22.60 -12.72
N ALA A 90 3.42 21.52 -13.23
CA ALA A 90 2.91 20.16 -13.08
C ALA A 90 2.75 19.74 -11.61
N ALA A 91 3.76 19.98 -10.77
CA ALA A 91 3.67 19.67 -9.35
C ALA A 91 2.54 20.44 -8.65
N LEU A 92 2.34 21.72 -8.98
CA LEU A 92 1.25 22.53 -8.41
C LEU A 92 -0.14 22.04 -8.86
N LEU A 93 -0.30 21.73 -10.16
CA LEU A 93 -1.56 21.20 -10.70
C LEU A 93 -1.90 19.83 -10.08
N LEU A 94 -0.91 18.94 -9.94
CA LEU A 94 -1.09 17.65 -9.26
C LEU A 94 -1.48 17.84 -7.79
N ALA A 95 -0.89 18.81 -7.08
CA ALA A 95 -1.28 19.15 -5.72
C ALA A 95 -2.74 19.65 -5.65
N GLY A 96 -3.18 20.43 -6.65
CA GLY A 96 -4.58 20.87 -6.78
C GLY A 96 -5.55 19.70 -7.03
N VAL A 97 -5.19 18.73 -7.86
CA VAL A 97 -5.97 17.49 -8.02
C VAL A 97 -6.07 16.74 -6.70
N CYS A 98 -4.93 16.57 -5.99
CA CYS A 98 -4.89 15.93 -4.68
C CYS A 98 -5.75 16.63 -3.62
N LEU A 99 -5.97 17.94 -3.71
CA LEU A 99 -6.80 18.69 -2.75
C LEU A 99 -8.25 18.17 -2.69
N HIS A 100 -8.77 17.61 -3.78
CA HIS A 100 -10.10 17.01 -3.81
C HIS A 100 -10.21 15.80 -2.86
N SER A 101 -9.09 15.16 -2.52
CA SER A 101 -9.08 14.05 -1.56
C SER A 101 -9.44 14.47 -0.12
N VAL A 102 -9.35 15.76 0.21
CA VAL A 102 -9.70 16.30 1.54
C VAL A 102 -11.21 16.17 1.82
N VAL A 103 -12.05 16.15 0.77
CA VAL A 103 -13.50 15.97 0.91
C VAL A 103 -13.85 14.54 1.33
N CYS A 104 -13.08 13.54 0.90
CA CYS A 104 -13.40 12.13 1.15
C CYS A 104 -13.45 11.77 2.65
N PRO A 105 -12.49 12.17 3.51
CA PRO A 105 -12.57 11.96 4.95
C PRO A 105 -13.78 12.60 5.64
N VAL A 106 -14.32 13.71 5.12
CA VAL A 106 -15.49 14.39 5.70
C VAL A 106 -16.74 13.53 5.56
N LEU A 107 -16.82 12.72 4.50
CA LEU A 107 -17.92 11.80 4.25
C LEU A 107 -17.87 10.53 5.11
N VAL A 108 -16.73 10.27 5.78
CA VAL A 108 -16.59 9.10 6.64
C VAL A 108 -17.33 9.34 7.95
N LYS A 109 -18.51 8.73 8.09
CA LYS A 109 -19.27 8.74 9.33
C LYS A 109 -18.56 7.89 10.38
N GLU A 110 -17.99 8.53 11.39
CA GLU A 110 -17.51 7.82 12.58
C GLU A 110 -18.72 7.23 13.32
N GLU A 111 -18.81 5.91 13.36
CA GLU A 111 -19.74 5.21 14.23
C GLU A 111 -19.19 5.39 15.65
N LYS A 112 -19.77 6.34 16.41
CA LYS A 112 -19.44 6.49 17.83
C LYS A 112 -19.77 5.16 18.51
N GLU A 113 -18.75 4.42 18.93
CA GLU A 113 -18.95 3.42 19.98
C GLU A 113 -19.58 4.17 21.15
N ARG A 114 -20.80 3.75 21.53
CA ARG A 114 -21.52 4.29 22.67
C ARG A 114 -20.70 3.88 23.90
N TYR A 115 -19.74 4.72 24.28
CA TYR A 115 -19.15 4.66 25.61
C TYR A 115 -20.32 4.82 26.59
N GLU A 116 -20.67 3.74 27.28
CA GLU A 116 -21.41 3.86 28.53
C GLU A 116 -20.47 4.62 29.46
N THR A 117 -20.73 5.90 29.65
CA THR A 117 -20.11 6.70 30.70
C THR A 117 -20.30 5.96 32.01
N PRO A 118 -19.22 5.59 32.73
CA PRO A 118 -19.36 5.21 34.12
C PRO A 118 -20.06 6.35 34.87
N PRO A 119 -20.98 6.07 35.79
CA PRO A 119 -21.68 7.11 36.53
C PRO A 119 -20.67 8.01 37.25
N ASP A 120 -20.91 9.31 37.14
CA ASP A 120 -20.09 10.44 37.60
C ASP A 120 -19.16 10.14 38.78
N GLN A 121 -17.85 10.38 38.57
CA GLN A 121 -16.93 10.71 39.65
C GLN A 121 -16.22 12.03 39.33
N HIS A 122 -16.79 13.08 39.90
CA HIS A 122 -16.20 14.29 40.47
C HIS A 122 -15.01 14.99 39.77
N ASP A 123 -15.27 16.25 39.43
CA ASP A 123 -14.42 17.43 39.66
C ASP A 123 -12.90 17.24 39.57
N HIS A 124 -12.34 17.52 38.39
CA HIS A 124 -10.96 17.99 38.30
C HIS A 124 -10.89 19.38 37.67
N LYS A 125 -10.63 20.34 38.54
CA LYS A 125 -10.28 21.74 38.28
C LYS A 125 -9.34 21.86 37.08
N GLU A 126 -9.75 22.66 36.10
CA GLU A 126 -8.90 23.16 35.03
C GLU A 126 -7.66 23.85 35.65
N THR A 127 -6.53 23.16 35.61
CA THR A 127 -5.23 23.73 35.93
C THR A 127 -4.59 24.10 34.60
N ASN A 128 -4.44 25.41 34.34
CA ASN A 128 -3.77 25.97 33.18
C ASN A 128 -2.32 25.45 33.10
N SER A 129 -2.14 24.31 32.45
CA SER A 129 -0.81 23.72 32.24
C SER A 129 -0.15 24.39 31.04
N THR A 130 1.05 24.93 31.28
CA THR A 130 1.92 25.54 30.27
C THR A 130 2.13 24.61 29.07
N GLY A 131 2.27 25.15 27.85
CA GLY A 131 2.31 24.36 26.60
C GLY A 131 3.32 23.20 26.58
N MET A 132 4.40 23.30 27.36
CA MET A 132 5.40 22.23 27.54
C MET A 132 4.81 20.97 28.20
N THR A 133 3.89 21.14 29.15
CA THR A 133 3.24 20.05 29.89
C THR A 133 2.23 19.32 29.00
N ARG A 134 1.56 20.03 28.08
CA ARG A 134 0.63 19.47 27.09
C ARG A 134 1.34 18.64 26.02
N VAL A 135 2.50 19.10 25.56
CA VAL A 135 3.33 18.35 24.60
C VAL A 135 3.84 17.07 25.26
N LYS A 136 4.38 17.15 26.48
CA LYS A 136 4.81 15.96 27.23
C LYS A 136 3.66 14.98 27.51
N SER A 137 2.48 15.47 27.88
CA SER A 137 1.32 14.59 28.11
C SER A 137 0.82 13.94 26.82
N PHE A 138 0.86 14.64 25.68
CA PHE A 138 0.54 14.08 24.38
C PHE A 138 1.54 12.99 23.98
N PHE A 139 2.84 13.22 24.12
CA PHE A 139 3.86 12.21 23.84
C PHE A 139 3.74 10.99 24.76
N ALA A 140 3.49 11.21 26.06
CA ALA A 140 3.28 10.11 27.01
C ALA A 140 2.03 9.29 26.65
N HIS A 141 0.93 9.95 26.27
CA HIS A 141 -0.27 9.28 25.81
C HIS A 141 -0.03 8.53 24.50
N ALA A 142 0.63 9.14 23.52
CA ALA A 142 1.01 8.50 22.27
C ALA A 142 1.87 7.24 22.52
N LEU A 143 2.88 7.33 23.38
CA LEU A 143 3.72 6.19 23.76
C LEU A 143 2.91 5.09 24.46
N SER A 144 1.93 5.46 25.29
CA SER A 144 1.06 4.50 25.98
C SER A 144 0.11 3.75 25.03
N THR A 145 -0.18 4.31 23.86
CA THR A 145 -0.99 3.66 22.81
C THR A 145 -0.16 2.73 21.91
N VAL A 146 1.17 2.71 22.05
CA VAL A 146 2.04 1.81 21.29
C VAL A 146 1.93 0.40 21.85
N ASP A 147 1.10 -0.43 21.20
CA ASP A 147 0.94 -1.82 21.59
C ASP A 147 2.06 -2.69 20.98
N LEU A 148 3.11 -2.95 21.78
CA LEU A 148 4.20 -3.87 21.44
C LEU A 148 3.83 -5.36 21.61
N ARG A 149 2.70 -5.67 22.26
CA ARG A 149 2.31 -7.07 22.52
C ARG A 149 2.04 -7.81 21.22
N ILE A 150 1.53 -7.10 20.21
CA ILE A 150 1.26 -7.63 18.88
C ILE A 150 2.50 -8.22 18.20
N LEU A 151 3.69 -7.66 18.47
CA LEU A 151 4.95 -8.15 17.90
C LEU A 151 5.37 -9.52 18.44
N ARG A 152 4.78 -9.95 19.57
CA ARG A 152 5.01 -11.28 20.15
C ARG A 152 4.07 -12.34 19.58
N GLU A 153 3.04 -11.94 18.83
CA GLU A 153 2.06 -12.88 18.29
C GLU A 153 2.58 -13.52 17.00
N PHE A 154 2.52 -14.85 16.93
CA PHE A 154 2.91 -15.58 15.72
C PHE A 154 2.07 -15.17 14.50
N ASN A 155 0.77 -14.93 14.71
CA ASN A 155 -0.16 -14.45 13.68
C ASN A 155 0.27 -13.11 13.06
N PHE A 156 0.90 -12.22 13.84
CA PHE A 156 1.40 -10.93 13.33
C PHE A 156 2.49 -11.16 12.29
N TRP A 157 3.43 -12.07 12.57
CA TRP A 157 4.52 -12.37 11.66
C TRP A 157 4.06 -13.05 10.37
N ILE A 158 3.04 -13.92 10.42
CA ILE A 158 2.41 -14.48 9.20
C ILE A 158 1.88 -13.36 8.30
N VAL A 159 1.13 -12.42 8.87
CA VAL A 159 0.54 -11.30 8.12
C VAL A 159 1.65 -10.38 7.60
N PHE A 160 2.63 -10.07 8.44
CA PHE A 160 3.76 -9.21 8.10
C PHE A 160 4.54 -9.77 6.90
N THR A 161 4.89 -11.05 6.89
CA THR A 161 5.63 -11.65 5.77
C THR A 161 4.77 -11.63 4.51
N CYS A 162 3.50 -12.04 4.57
CA CYS A 162 2.59 -12.03 3.42
C CYS A 162 2.45 -10.62 2.81
N ILE A 163 2.29 -9.58 3.64
CA ILE A 163 2.22 -8.20 3.15
C ILE A 163 3.56 -7.79 2.54
N CYS A 164 4.69 -8.02 3.22
CA CYS A 164 5.99 -7.65 2.68
C CYS A 164 6.28 -8.34 1.34
N GLY A 165 5.99 -9.65 1.23
CA GLY A 165 6.15 -10.42 0.00
C GLY A 165 5.24 -9.98 -1.14
N ALA A 166 4.06 -9.40 -0.84
CA ALA A 166 3.20 -8.82 -1.87
C ALA A 166 3.60 -7.38 -2.25
N ARG A 167 4.04 -6.56 -1.27
CA ARG A 167 4.37 -5.15 -1.50
C ARG A 167 5.77 -4.96 -2.09
N PHE A 168 6.74 -5.81 -1.77
CA PHE A 168 8.09 -5.77 -2.33
C PHE A 168 8.09 -5.81 -3.88
N PRO A 169 7.56 -6.86 -4.54
CA PRO A 169 7.54 -6.93 -5.99
C PRO A 169 6.65 -5.85 -6.59
N GLY A 170 5.53 -5.50 -5.95
CA GLY A 170 4.67 -4.41 -6.41
C GLY A 170 5.42 -3.07 -6.52
N ASN A 171 6.13 -2.66 -5.46
CA ASN A 171 6.89 -1.41 -5.47
C ASN A 171 8.04 -1.43 -6.48
N ALA A 172 8.82 -2.51 -6.53
CA ALA A 172 9.92 -2.65 -7.47
C ALA A 172 9.43 -2.63 -8.93
N TRP A 173 8.34 -3.33 -9.21
CA TRP A 173 7.74 -3.39 -10.53
C TRP A 173 7.28 -2.00 -11.00
N PHE A 174 6.62 -1.22 -10.14
CA PHE A 174 6.20 0.15 -10.49
C PHE A 174 7.36 1.07 -10.87
N LEU A 175 8.53 0.90 -10.26
CA LEU A 175 9.70 1.73 -10.54
C LEU A 175 10.47 1.27 -11.78
N PHE A 176 10.65 -0.03 -11.96
CA PHE A 176 11.63 -0.57 -12.90
C PHE A 176 11.03 -1.29 -14.12
N ASN A 177 9.72 -1.56 -14.16
CA ASN A 177 9.15 -2.35 -15.26
C ASN A 177 9.30 -1.67 -16.64
N VAL A 178 9.12 -0.36 -16.73
CA VAL A 178 9.32 0.37 -18.00
C VAL A 178 10.77 0.26 -18.45
N SER A 179 11.73 0.46 -17.54
CA SER A 179 13.16 0.34 -17.83
C SER A 179 13.56 -1.09 -18.21
N HIS A 180 12.97 -2.10 -17.57
CA HIS A 180 13.15 -3.51 -17.91
C HIS A 180 12.69 -3.82 -19.33
N LEU A 181 11.50 -3.34 -19.72
CA LEU A 181 11.00 -3.52 -21.09
C LEU A 181 11.86 -2.76 -22.11
N GLN A 182 12.37 -1.57 -21.76
CA GLN A 182 13.32 -0.84 -22.61
C GLN A 182 14.65 -1.60 -22.76
N ALA A 183 15.16 -2.21 -21.70
CA ALA A 183 16.37 -3.06 -21.74
C ALA A 183 16.18 -4.30 -22.63
N LYS A 184 14.94 -4.82 -22.73
CA LYS A 184 14.56 -5.87 -23.69
C LYS A 184 14.41 -5.38 -25.14
N GLY A 185 14.56 -4.08 -25.40
CA GLY A 185 14.52 -3.49 -26.75
C GLY A 185 13.19 -2.87 -27.16
N PHE A 186 12.20 -2.77 -26.26
CA PHE A 186 10.92 -2.12 -26.58
C PHE A 186 11.05 -0.59 -26.57
N SER A 187 10.29 0.07 -27.45
CA SER A 187 10.19 1.52 -27.45
C SER A 187 9.55 2.04 -26.14
N PRO A 188 9.85 3.27 -25.70
CA PRO A 188 9.22 3.84 -24.50
C PRO A 188 7.69 3.82 -24.53
N GLN A 189 7.09 4.06 -25.69
CA GLN A 189 5.64 4.05 -25.89
C GLN A 189 5.08 2.64 -25.77
N THR A 190 5.74 1.65 -26.37
CA THR A 190 5.34 0.23 -26.24
C THR A 190 5.46 -0.26 -24.80
N SER A 191 6.55 0.08 -24.11
CA SER A 191 6.74 -0.30 -22.70
C SER A 191 5.64 0.26 -21.79
N ALA A 192 5.26 1.52 -21.97
CA ALA A 192 4.14 2.13 -21.23
C ALA A 192 2.78 1.48 -21.57
N ALA A 193 2.55 1.15 -22.85
CA ALA A 193 1.34 0.45 -23.27
C ALA A 193 1.25 -0.95 -22.65
N LEU A 194 2.35 -1.70 -22.60
CA LEU A 194 2.41 -3.01 -21.96
C LEU A 194 2.17 -2.92 -20.44
N CYS A 195 2.69 -1.88 -19.77
CA CYS A 195 2.39 -1.63 -18.35
C CYS A 195 0.89 -1.41 -18.10
N SER A 196 0.16 -0.86 -19.08
CA SER A 196 -1.28 -0.62 -18.96
C SER A 196 -2.07 -1.94 -18.87
N ALA A 197 -1.54 -3.05 -19.38
CA ALA A 197 -2.14 -4.37 -19.23
C ALA A 197 -2.24 -4.81 -17.75
N ALA A 198 -1.30 -4.39 -16.90
CA ALA A 198 -1.36 -4.65 -15.46
C ALA A 198 -2.57 -3.96 -14.83
N SER A 199 -2.93 -2.76 -15.29
CA SER A 199 -4.11 -2.04 -14.81
C SER A 199 -5.39 -2.80 -15.13
N VAL A 200 -5.51 -3.31 -16.36
CA VAL A 200 -6.66 -4.13 -16.78
C VAL A 200 -6.76 -5.38 -15.92
N GLY A 201 -5.64 -6.11 -15.76
CA GLY A 201 -5.58 -7.27 -14.89
C GLY A 201 -5.97 -6.96 -13.44
N TYR A 202 -5.50 -5.84 -12.90
CA TYR A 202 -5.81 -5.40 -11.55
C TYR A 202 -7.30 -5.11 -11.36
N LEU A 203 -7.95 -4.43 -12.32
CA LEU A 203 -9.41 -4.22 -12.29
C LEU A 203 -10.17 -5.54 -12.29
N VAL A 204 -9.79 -6.46 -13.17
CA VAL A 204 -10.40 -7.78 -13.25
C VAL A 204 -10.25 -8.53 -11.92
N GLY A 205 -9.05 -8.52 -11.33
CA GLY A 205 -8.80 -9.21 -10.08
C GLY A 205 -9.59 -8.64 -8.88
N CYS A 206 -9.73 -7.31 -8.79
CA CYS A 206 -10.61 -6.65 -7.81
C CYS A 206 -12.06 -7.11 -7.94
N VAL A 207 -12.58 -7.23 -9.17
CA VAL A 207 -13.97 -7.61 -9.44
C VAL A 207 -14.19 -9.12 -9.25
N MET A 208 -13.19 -9.94 -9.51
CA MET A 208 -13.31 -11.40 -9.45
C MET A 208 -13.04 -11.98 -8.06
N PHE A 209 -11.90 -11.67 -7.44
CA PHE A 209 -11.48 -12.33 -6.21
C PHE A 209 -12.28 -11.88 -4.98
N SER A 210 -12.61 -10.59 -4.92
CA SER A 210 -13.25 -10.05 -3.72
C SER A 210 -14.67 -10.61 -3.48
N PRO A 211 -15.55 -10.75 -4.49
CA PRO A 211 -16.83 -11.43 -4.30
C PRO A 211 -16.71 -12.95 -4.09
N LEU A 212 -15.72 -13.62 -4.70
CA LEU A 212 -15.53 -15.07 -4.55
C LEU A 212 -15.24 -15.46 -3.10
N VAL A 213 -14.40 -14.67 -2.42
CA VAL A 213 -14.10 -14.88 -1.00
C VAL A 213 -15.28 -14.49 -0.12
N ASP A 214 -15.95 -13.36 -0.39
CA ASP A 214 -17.12 -12.93 0.40
C ASP A 214 -18.31 -13.91 0.30
N ARG A 215 -18.47 -14.62 -0.83
CA ARG A 215 -19.49 -15.66 -1.00
C ARG A 215 -19.10 -17.01 -0.38
N GLY A 216 -17.89 -17.14 0.17
CA GLY A 216 -17.40 -18.36 0.80
C GLY A 216 -16.93 -19.45 -0.16
N PHE A 217 -16.86 -19.19 -1.47
CA PHE A 217 -16.32 -20.14 -2.44
C PHE A 217 -14.82 -20.38 -2.26
N LEU A 218 -14.11 -19.40 -1.69
CA LEU A 218 -12.67 -19.46 -1.45
C LEU A 218 -12.34 -18.91 -0.06
N LYS A 219 -11.62 -19.70 0.76
CA LYS A 219 -11.08 -19.21 2.04
C LYS A 219 -10.02 -18.13 1.79
N CYS A 220 -10.00 -17.06 2.58
CA CYS A 220 -9.05 -15.95 2.41
C CYS A 220 -7.59 -16.43 2.35
N SER A 221 -7.18 -17.30 3.29
CA SER A 221 -5.84 -17.90 3.31
C SER A 221 -5.49 -18.68 2.04
N THR A 222 -6.45 -19.44 1.48
CA THR A 222 -6.23 -20.15 0.21
C THR A 222 -6.13 -19.18 -0.96
N GLY A 223 -6.93 -18.10 -0.96
CA GLY A 223 -6.83 -17.04 -1.96
C GLY A 223 -5.48 -16.32 -1.94
N VAL A 224 -4.92 -16.06 -0.75
CA VAL A 224 -3.56 -15.51 -0.61
C VAL A 224 -2.54 -16.46 -1.22
N LEU A 225 -2.61 -17.77 -0.93
CA LEU A 225 -1.66 -18.75 -1.49
C LEU A 225 -1.74 -18.85 -3.02
N ILE A 226 -2.94 -18.97 -3.57
CA ILE A 226 -3.14 -19.04 -5.03
C ILE A 226 -2.61 -17.76 -5.70
N SER A 227 -2.94 -16.59 -5.14
CA SER A 227 -2.51 -15.31 -5.70
C SER A 227 -1.00 -15.10 -5.57
N SER A 228 -0.36 -15.56 -4.48
CA SER A 228 1.09 -15.54 -4.33
C SER A 228 1.78 -16.41 -5.39
N LEU A 229 1.27 -17.63 -5.63
CA LEU A 229 1.82 -18.52 -6.65
C LEU A 229 1.66 -17.95 -8.06
N LEU A 230 0.49 -17.38 -8.38
CA LEU A 230 0.25 -16.72 -9.66
C LEU A 230 1.15 -15.50 -9.85
N LEU A 231 1.35 -14.68 -8.81
CA LEU A 231 2.27 -13.56 -8.86
C LEU A 231 3.73 -14.01 -9.08
N THR A 232 4.14 -15.08 -8.39
CA THR A 232 5.46 -15.70 -8.56
C THR A 232 5.65 -16.20 -9.98
N LEU A 233 4.69 -16.97 -10.50
CA LEU A 233 4.73 -17.48 -11.88
C LEU A 233 4.83 -16.33 -12.88
N SER A 234 4.08 -15.25 -12.63
CA SER A 234 4.02 -14.11 -13.52
C SER A 234 5.36 -13.40 -13.67
N LEU A 235 6.08 -13.18 -12.56
CA LEU A 235 7.35 -12.46 -12.56
C LEU A 235 8.54 -13.37 -12.87
N ALA A 236 8.49 -14.64 -12.47
CA ALA A 236 9.58 -15.59 -12.74
C ALA A 236 9.66 -15.99 -14.21
N ILE A 237 8.54 -16.01 -14.93
CA ILE A 237 8.52 -16.26 -16.37
C ILE A 237 8.89 -15.02 -17.18
N ASP A 238 8.64 -13.82 -16.66
CA ASP A 238 8.82 -12.56 -17.40
C ASP A 238 10.19 -12.45 -18.12
N PRO A 239 11.34 -12.73 -17.49
CA PRO A 239 12.66 -12.68 -18.15
C PRO A 239 12.74 -13.44 -19.48
N PHE A 240 12.03 -14.56 -19.60
CA PHE A 240 12.05 -15.43 -20.76
C PHE A 240 11.08 -15.00 -21.88
N LEU A 241 10.30 -13.93 -21.65
CA LEU A 241 9.34 -13.40 -22.60
C LEU A 241 9.95 -12.28 -23.45
N HIS A 242 9.92 -12.47 -24.77
CA HIS A 242 10.40 -11.51 -25.76
C HIS A 242 9.29 -10.96 -26.66
N GLU A 243 8.13 -11.62 -26.70
CA GLU A 243 7.01 -11.20 -27.54
C GLU A 243 6.09 -10.23 -26.81
N ALA A 244 5.66 -9.16 -27.48
CA ALA A 244 4.83 -8.13 -26.86
C ALA A 244 3.50 -8.69 -26.30
N TRP A 245 2.88 -9.64 -27.01
CA TRP A 245 1.62 -10.24 -26.58
C TRP A 245 1.78 -11.06 -25.30
N SER A 246 2.87 -11.83 -25.19
CA SER A 246 3.10 -12.70 -24.03
C SER A 246 3.43 -11.85 -22.81
N ILE A 247 4.26 -10.81 -22.98
CA ILE A 247 4.51 -9.81 -21.95
C ILE A 247 3.21 -9.15 -21.49
N ALA A 248 2.32 -8.76 -22.41
CA ALA A 248 1.04 -8.15 -22.05
C ALA A 248 0.17 -9.10 -21.20
N VAL A 249 0.09 -10.39 -21.57
CA VAL A 249 -0.70 -11.39 -20.84
C VAL A 249 -0.13 -11.62 -19.43
N PHE A 250 1.19 -11.81 -19.32
CA PHE A 250 1.83 -11.99 -18.02
C PHE A 250 1.79 -10.71 -17.18
N THR A 251 1.91 -9.53 -17.77
CA THR A 251 1.73 -8.25 -17.07
C THR A 251 0.29 -8.08 -16.55
N ALA A 252 -0.71 -8.52 -17.30
CA ALA A 252 -2.09 -8.58 -16.83
C ALA A 252 -2.26 -9.59 -15.68
N LEU A 253 -1.62 -10.76 -15.75
CA LEU A 253 -1.64 -11.75 -14.67
C LEU A 253 -0.99 -11.22 -13.39
N PHE A 254 0.11 -10.49 -13.50
CA PHE A 254 0.73 -9.75 -12.40
C PHE A 254 -0.26 -8.78 -11.75
N GLY A 255 -0.97 -7.98 -12.56
CA GLY A 255 -1.96 -7.02 -12.08
C GLY A 255 -3.12 -7.70 -11.33
N LEU A 256 -3.67 -8.76 -11.92
CA LEU A 256 -4.73 -9.58 -11.34
C LEU A 256 -4.31 -10.16 -9.98
N SER A 257 -3.14 -10.78 -9.92
CA SER A 257 -2.61 -11.40 -8.70
C SER A 257 -2.27 -10.36 -7.63
N SER A 258 -1.71 -9.21 -8.04
CA SER A 258 -1.42 -8.09 -7.15
C SER A 258 -2.69 -7.53 -6.51
N SER A 259 -3.77 -7.35 -7.27
CA SER A 259 -5.03 -6.86 -6.72
C SER A 259 -5.60 -7.78 -5.64
N ALA A 260 -5.56 -9.10 -5.88
CA ALA A 260 -6.03 -10.11 -4.95
C ALA A 260 -5.17 -10.11 -3.69
N LEU A 261 -3.84 -10.08 -3.81
CA LEU A 261 -2.95 -10.03 -2.65
C LEU A 261 -3.12 -8.76 -1.83
N TYR A 262 -3.29 -7.60 -2.46
CA TYR A 262 -3.50 -6.34 -1.73
C TYR A 262 -4.79 -6.38 -0.92
N ALA A 263 -5.90 -6.85 -1.51
CA ALA A 263 -7.17 -6.95 -0.82
C ALA A 263 -7.17 -8.04 0.27
N LEU A 264 -6.71 -9.25 -0.07
CA LEU A 264 -6.77 -10.42 0.81
C LEU A 264 -5.78 -10.34 1.97
N THR A 265 -4.63 -9.70 1.82
CA THR A 265 -3.71 -9.52 2.96
C THR A 265 -4.27 -8.55 4.00
N ASP A 266 -5.04 -7.53 3.59
CA ASP A 266 -5.75 -6.64 4.51
C ASP A 266 -6.92 -7.37 5.21
N VAL A 267 -7.59 -8.30 4.52
CA VAL A 267 -8.59 -9.22 5.12
C VAL A 267 -7.94 -10.19 6.10
N LEU A 268 -6.85 -10.83 5.71
CA LEU A 268 -6.09 -11.76 6.54
C LEU A 268 -5.60 -11.08 7.83
N THR A 269 -5.18 -9.82 7.75
CA THR A 269 -4.81 -9.01 8.93
C THR A 269 -5.96 -8.92 9.91
N LYS A 270 -7.17 -8.61 9.43
CA LYS A 270 -8.37 -8.52 10.25
C LYS A 270 -8.78 -9.87 10.84
N GLU A 271 -8.70 -10.96 10.06
CA GLU A 271 -9.04 -12.31 10.52
C GLU A 271 -8.07 -12.84 11.59
N LEU A 272 -6.77 -12.57 11.45
CA LEU A 272 -5.74 -13.15 12.33
C LEU A 272 -5.41 -12.32 13.58
N LEU A 273 -5.54 -10.99 13.51
CA LEU A 273 -5.19 -10.07 14.61
C LEU A 273 -6.40 -9.42 15.27
N GLY A 274 -7.59 -9.61 14.70
CA GLY A 274 -8.83 -9.06 15.21
C GLY A 274 -9.02 -7.56 14.89
N ARG A 275 -10.28 -7.12 15.02
CA ARG A 275 -10.72 -5.76 14.63
C ARG A 275 -10.16 -4.66 15.54
N GLU A 276 -10.01 -4.94 16.84
CA GLU A 276 -9.63 -3.93 17.84
C GLU A 276 -8.18 -3.46 17.68
N ARG A 277 -7.30 -4.36 17.24
CA ARG A 277 -5.85 -4.12 17.13
C ARG A 277 -5.37 -3.74 15.73
N LEU A 278 -6.29 -3.54 14.78
CA LEU A 278 -5.97 -3.20 13.39
C LEU A 278 -5.06 -1.98 13.25
N THR A 279 -5.27 -0.94 14.07
CA THR A 279 -4.44 0.27 14.04
C THR A 279 -2.99 -0.05 14.38
N SER A 280 -2.76 -0.80 15.47
CA SER A 280 -1.42 -1.22 15.89
C SER A 280 -0.78 -2.15 14.85
N ALA A 281 -1.56 -3.12 14.34
CA ALA A 281 -1.11 -4.05 13.31
C ALA A 281 -0.59 -3.34 12.06
N PHE A 282 -1.43 -2.52 11.41
CA PHE A 282 -1.03 -1.83 10.19
C PHE A 282 0.08 -0.79 10.41
N ALA A 283 0.11 -0.15 11.59
CA ALA A 283 1.20 0.76 11.94
C ALA A 283 2.54 0.03 12.04
N TRP A 284 2.61 -1.08 12.78
CA TRP A 284 3.84 -1.87 12.92
C TRP A 284 4.25 -2.56 11.63
N ILE A 285 3.30 -3.09 10.85
CA ILE A 285 3.59 -3.63 9.50
C ILE A 285 4.18 -2.53 8.61
N GLY A 286 3.61 -1.32 8.67
CA GLY A 286 4.11 -0.16 7.93
C GLY A 286 5.53 0.24 8.34
N ALA A 287 5.79 0.33 9.64
CA ALA A 287 7.08 0.72 10.20
C ALA A 287 8.19 -0.32 9.92
N LEU A 288 7.92 -1.61 10.21
CA LEU A 288 8.86 -2.70 9.97
C LEU A 288 9.04 -3.02 8.48
N GLY A 289 8.09 -2.63 7.63
CA GLY A 289 8.15 -2.84 6.18
C GLY A 289 8.99 -1.81 5.42
N VAL A 290 9.47 -0.73 6.07
CA VAL A 290 10.26 0.32 5.40
C VAL A 290 11.53 -0.23 4.73
N PRO A 291 12.34 -1.09 5.38
CA PRO A 291 13.54 -1.65 4.73
C PRO A 291 13.22 -2.42 3.45
N ALA A 292 12.13 -3.19 3.43
CA ALA A 292 11.71 -3.92 2.24
C ALA A 292 11.34 -2.96 1.09
N LYS A 293 10.71 -1.83 1.38
CA LYS A 293 10.39 -0.80 0.36
C LYS A 293 11.64 -0.11 -0.19
N LEU A 294 12.59 0.21 0.68
CA LEU A 294 13.87 0.78 0.26
C LEU A 294 14.64 -0.21 -0.63
N LEU A 295 14.67 -1.48 -0.22
CA LEU A 295 15.28 -2.54 -1.01
C LEU A 295 14.59 -2.69 -2.37
N ALA A 296 13.26 -2.60 -2.43
CA ALA A 296 12.52 -2.65 -3.69
C ALA A 296 12.88 -1.50 -4.65
N GLY A 297 13.18 -0.32 -4.12
CA GLY A 297 13.60 0.84 -4.92
C GLY A 297 15.07 0.84 -5.33
N PHE A 298 15.90 -0.03 -4.75
CA PHE A 298 17.34 -0.06 -4.99
C PHE A 298 17.81 -1.34 -5.71
N LEU A 299 17.32 -2.50 -5.29
CA LEU A 299 17.83 -3.82 -5.70
C LEU A 299 17.79 -4.04 -7.22
N PRO A 300 16.68 -3.76 -7.95
CA PRO A 300 16.66 -3.98 -9.39
C PRO A 300 17.66 -3.10 -10.15
N GLY A 301 17.83 -1.84 -9.72
CA GLY A 301 18.81 -0.93 -10.30
C GLY A 301 20.24 -1.43 -10.09
N TRP A 302 20.59 -1.81 -8.86
CA TRP A 302 21.93 -2.34 -8.56
C TRP A 302 22.27 -3.63 -9.33
N LEU A 303 21.28 -4.51 -9.51
CA LEU A 303 21.44 -5.73 -10.31
C LEU A 303 21.62 -5.41 -11.80
N TYR A 304 20.90 -4.42 -12.32
CA TYR A 304 21.09 -3.95 -13.69
C TYR A 304 22.48 -3.36 -13.89
N ASP A 305 22.95 -2.50 -12.99
CA ASP A 305 24.28 -1.89 -13.09
C ASP A 305 25.41 -2.94 -13.05
N SER A 306 25.19 -4.06 -12.33
CA SER A 306 26.18 -5.13 -12.18
C SER A 306 26.16 -6.16 -13.32
N SER A 307 24.99 -6.44 -13.90
CA SER A 307 24.81 -7.54 -14.87
C SER A 307 24.41 -7.09 -16.27
N GLY A 308 23.99 -5.83 -16.43
CA GLY A 308 23.39 -5.30 -17.66
C GLY A 308 21.95 -5.77 -17.92
N SER A 309 21.34 -6.55 -17.02
CA SER A 309 19.98 -7.07 -17.17
C SER A 309 19.18 -6.98 -15.86
N TYR A 310 17.87 -6.85 -15.99
CA TYR A 310 16.92 -6.89 -14.88
C TYR A 310 16.39 -8.30 -14.59
N ASP A 311 16.78 -9.31 -15.37
CA ASP A 311 16.21 -10.66 -15.30
C ASP A 311 16.32 -11.28 -13.91
N LEU A 312 17.51 -11.19 -13.30
CA LEU A 312 17.74 -11.68 -11.95
C LEU A 312 16.88 -10.92 -10.92
N ALA A 313 16.68 -9.62 -11.11
CA ALA A 313 15.82 -8.82 -10.23
C ALA A 313 14.37 -9.29 -10.29
N PHE A 314 13.84 -9.55 -11.49
CA PHE A 314 12.49 -10.05 -11.70
C PHE A 314 12.30 -11.47 -11.13
N ILE A 315 13.32 -12.34 -11.22
CA ILE A 315 13.30 -13.66 -10.59
C ILE A 315 13.24 -13.54 -9.05
N ILE A 316 14.07 -12.69 -8.45
CA ILE A 316 14.07 -12.46 -6.99
C ILE A 316 12.72 -11.87 -6.53
N MET A 317 12.22 -10.88 -7.27
CA MET A 317 10.88 -10.31 -7.05
C MET A 317 9.80 -11.39 -7.15
N GLY A 318 9.88 -12.27 -8.14
CA GLY A 318 8.95 -13.39 -8.33
C GLY A 318 9.01 -14.43 -7.23
N ALA A 319 10.18 -14.77 -6.69
CA ALA A 319 10.28 -15.74 -5.59
C ALA A 319 9.67 -15.23 -4.27
N SER A 320 9.70 -13.91 -4.05
CA SER A 320 9.34 -13.29 -2.76
C SER A 320 7.92 -13.57 -2.23
N PRO A 321 6.82 -13.57 -3.02
CA PRO A 321 5.47 -13.81 -2.52
C PRO A 321 5.25 -15.26 -2.06
N THR A 322 5.84 -16.23 -2.75
CA THR A 322 5.72 -17.65 -2.39
C THR A 322 6.49 -17.97 -1.12
N VAL A 323 7.73 -17.46 -1.00
CA VAL A 323 8.53 -17.59 0.22
C VAL A 323 7.82 -16.93 1.41
N ALA A 324 7.27 -15.74 1.20
CA ALA A 324 6.53 -14.99 2.21
C ALA A 324 5.25 -15.70 2.71
N ALA A 325 4.69 -16.60 1.91
CA ALA A 325 3.48 -17.34 2.24
C ALA A 325 3.74 -18.68 2.97
N ILE A 326 4.99 -19.12 3.11
CA ILE A 326 5.35 -20.34 3.85
C ILE A 326 4.83 -20.33 5.30
N PRO A 327 4.98 -19.24 6.09
CA PRO A 327 4.45 -19.20 7.45
C PRO A 327 2.93 -19.37 7.52
N LEU A 328 2.20 -18.92 6.50
CA LEU A 328 0.75 -19.09 6.41
C LEU A 328 0.37 -20.56 6.21
N VAL A 329 1.14 -21.31 5.42
CA VAL A 329 0.95 -22.75 5.23
C VAL A 329 1.22 -23.49 6.55
N ILE A 330 2.35 -23.20 7.21
CA ILE A 330 2.70 -23.79 8.51
C ILE A 330 1.62 -23.51 9.56
N GLY A 331 1.17 -22.25 9.66
CA GLY A 331 0.14 -21.86 10.61
C GLY A 331 -1.22 -22.50 10.36
N LYS A 332 -1.51 -22.92 9.12
CA LYS A 332 -2.70 -23.73 8.79
C LYS A 332 -2.59 -25.14 9.36
N PHE A 333 -1.47 -25.82 9.09
CA PHE A 333 -1.23 -27.17 9.60
C PHE A 333 -1.20 -27.22 11.13
N TRP A 334 -0.68 -26.18 11.77
CA TRP A 334 -0.57 -26.15 13.24
C TRP A 334 -1.91 -25.94 13.96
N LYS A 335 -2.94 -25.40 13.29
CA LYS A 335 -4.30 -25.28 13.84
C LYS A 335 -5.17 -26.53 13.62
N GLU A 336 -4.70 -27.46 12.77
CA GLU A 336 -5.40 -28.72 12.47
C GLU A 336 -4.86 -29.91 13.30
N ILE A 337 -3.80 -29.70 14.09
CA ILE A 337 -3.24 -30.64 15.08
C ILE A 337 -3.68 -30.18 16.47
#